data_AF-G8NSH3-F1
#
_entry.id   AF-G8NSH3-F1
#
_cell.length_a   1.000
_cell.length_b   1.000
_cell.length_c   1.000
_cell.angle_alpha   90.00
_cell.angle_beta   90.00
_cell.angle_gamma   90.00
#
_symmetry.space_group_name_H-M   'P 1'
#
loop_
_entity.id
_entity.type
_entity.pdbx_description
1 polymer ?
#
loop_
_entity_poly.entity_id
_entity_poly.type
_entity_poly.pdbx_seq_one_letter_code
_entity_poly.pdbx_strand_id
1 'polypeptide(L)'
;MQTDVKQVFYFHADANSLGGFLEEPFRYIPTPCSVALSSTGGSVTQKAEPFHFEDRIHAKASYTHVSGRPTKRNGPWTQRVSSVVEGFNLLGRVTADSLAAQVFIEHPEAGRGPRKISFAGSHIHNLRVDGRPVTPVLNATLLPEQHRSEDVYNRDASVNPELAWPTLWQAAHRQGVDLLENRSIPEWVRARYGWIAAKENSGEGSLEGYTLCSLVDKLDGLTSDRSSGHSIDVPDLGRIFLGEVTIFPQAVTLTMLRAELGCALTGQASVASAASNGTMIPPNVSLPGY
;
A
#
# COMPACT_ATOMS: atom_id res chain seq x y z
N MET A 1 -36.63 0.08 -23.86
CA MET A 1 -37.19 -0.35 -22.56
C MET A 1 -36.01 -0.79 -21.71
N GLN A 2 -35.48 0.10 -20.86
CA GLN A 2 -34.32 -0.20 -20.02
C GLN A 2 -34.84 -1.07 -18.88
N THR A 3 -34.57 -2.37 -18.93
CA THR A 3 -34.88 -3.30 -17.84
C THR A 3 -34.13 -2.81 -16.61
N ASP A 4 -34.86 -2.60 -15.52
CA ASP A 4 -34.32 -2.17 -14.23
C ASP A 4 -33.56 -3.37 -13.61
N VAL A 5 -32.37 -3.65 -14.12
CA VAL A 5 -31.58 -4.81 -13.68
C VAL A 5 -31.02 -4.50 -12.31
N LYS A 6 -31.42 -5.30 -11.32
CA LYS A 6 -30.92 -5.19 -9.94
C LYS A 6 -29.39 -5.35 -9.94
N GLN A 7 -28.70 -4.29 -9.55
CA GLN A 7 -27.25 -4.32 -9.33
C GLN A 7 -26.92 -4.83 -7.92
N VAL A 8 -25.89 -5.68 -7.84
CA VAL A 8 -25.35 -6.23 -6.60
C VAL A 8 -23.87 -5.87 -6.55
N PHE A 9 -23.42 -5.38 -5.39
CA PHE A 9 -22.01 -5.08 -5.17
C PHE A 9 -21.34 -6.23 -4.43
N TYR A 10 -20.21 -6.69 -4.96
CA TYR A 10 -19.35 -7.69 -4.35
C TYR A 10 -18.09 -7.03 -3.81
N PHE A 11 -17.88 -7.20 -2.51
CA PHE A 11 -16.71 -6.68 -1.82
C PHE A 11 -15.48 -7.55 -2.07
N HIS A 12 -14.32 -6.91 -2.24
CA HIS A 12 -13.03 -7.59 -2.35
C HIS A 12 -11.99 -6.84 -1.50
N ALA A 13 -11.60 -7.39 -0.36
CA ALA A 13 -10.57 -6.78 0.47
C ALA A 13 -9.85 -7.85 1.26
N ASP A 14 -8.54 -7.67 1.40
CA ASP A 14 -7.69 -8.53 2.20
C ASP A 14 -6.55 -7.74 2.86
N ALA A 15 -6.08 -8.24 4.00
CA ALA A 15 -4.98 -7.66 4.74
C ALA A 15 -4.04 -8.77 5.19
N ASN A 16 -2.74 -8.55 5.03
CA ASN A 16 -1.68 -9.49 5.40
C ASN A 16 -0.62 -8.79 6.26
N SER A 17 -0.23 -9.41 7.36
CA SER A 17 0.77 -8.87 8.30
C SER A 17 2.19 -8.94 7.75
N LEU A 18 2.64 -10.13 7.38
CA LEU A 18 3.93 -10.36 6.76
C LEU A 18 3.87 -11.64 5.93
N GLY A 19 4.76 -11.81 4.97
CA GLY A 19 4.86 -13.06 4.21
C GLY A 19 5.90 -12.94 3.11
N GLY A 20 6.21 -14.07 2.46
CA GLY A 20 7.21 -14.08 1.40
C GLY A 20 7.86 -15.44 1.19
N PHE A 21 9.06 -15.43 0.64
CA PHE A 21 9.86 -16.62 0.42
C PHE A 21 11.35 -16.31 0.43
N LEU A 22 12.14 -17.35 0.68
CA LEU A 22 13.58 -17.39 0.47
C LEU A 22 13.88 -18.39 -0.65
N GLU A 23 14.89 -18.09 -1.45
CA GLU A 23 15.30 -18.92 -2.59
C GLU A 23 16.30 -20.01 -2.16
N GLU A 24 17.23 -19.68 -1.26
CA GLU A 24 18.31 -20.58 -0.86
C GLU A 24 18.51 -20.65 0.67
N PRO A 25 18.28 -21.82 1.30
CA PRO A 25 17.44 -22.90 0.78
C PRO A 25 15.99 -22.43 0.59
N PHE A 26 15.27 -23.01 -0.37
CA PHE A 26 13.91 -22.59 -0.64
C PHE A 26 12.98 -22.81 0.57
N ARG A 27 12.32 -21.73 1.00
CA ARG A 27 11.42 -21.69 2.16
C ARG A 27 10.34 -20.64 1.94
N TYR A 28 9.11 -20.96 2.34
CA TYR A 28 8.07 -19.94 2.48
C TYR A 28 8.20 -19.27 3.84
N ILE A 29 8.05 -17.94 3.86
CA ILE A 29 7.87 -17.17 5.10
C ILE A 29 6.35 -17.18 5.36
N PRO A 30 5.86 -17.85 6.43
CA PRO A 30 4.44 -17.93 6.72
C PRO A 30 3.82 -16.57 6.97
N THR A 31 2.51 -16.47 6.71
CA THR A 31 1.71 -15.30 7.06
C THR A 31 0.99 -15.51 8.39
N PRO A 32 1.48 -14.97 9.52
CA PRO A 32 0.92 -15.23 10.86
C PRO A 32 -0.46 -14.60 11.07
N CYS A 33 -0.77 -13.52 10.34
CA CYS A 33 -2.04 -12.81 10.45
C CYS A 33 -2.53 -12.39 9.06
N SER A 34 -3.68 -12.91 8.62
CA SER A 34 -4.28 -12.65 7.31
C SER A 34 -5.80 -12.74 7.38
N VAL A 35 -6.51 -11.75 6.85
CA VAL A 35 -7.97 -11.76 6.79
C VAL A 35 -8.44 -11.37 5.39
N ALA A 36 -9.57 -11.94 4.97
CA ALA A 36 -10.27 -11.55 3.75
C ALA A 36 -11.73 -11.24 4.07
N LEU A 37 -12.27 -10.23 3.40
CA LEU A 37 -13.65 -9.81 3.54
C LEU A 37 -14.57 -10.73 2.74
N SER A 38 -15.69 -11.14 3.32
CA SER A 38 -16.75 -11.83 2.57
C SER A 38 -17.23 -10.96 1.41
N SER A 39 -17.59 -11.58 0.29
CA SER A 39 -18.08 -10.88 -0.89
C SER A 39 -19.38 -10.11 -0.63
N THR A 40 -20.12 -10.46 0.43
CA THR A 40 -21.33 -9.76 0.90
C THR A 40 -21.04 -8.58 1.84
N GLY A 41 -19.77 -8.34 2.19
CA GLY A 41 -19.36 -7.37 3.21
C GLY A 41 -19.34 -7.98 4.62
N GLY A 42 -19.32 -7.13 5.63
CA GLY A 42 -19.18 -7.50 7.04
C GLY A 42 -17.92 -6.93 7.67
N SER A 43 -17.42 -7.58 8.72
CA SER A 43 -16.19 -7.19 9.39
C SER A 43 -15.48 -8.42 9.96
N VAL A 44 -14.17 -8.48 9.77
CA VAL A 44 -13.31 -9.54 10.28
C VAL A 44 -12.04 -8.89 10.83
N THR A 45 -11.61 -9.34 12.01
CA THR A 45 -10.36 -8.93 12.63
C THR A 45 -9.60 -10.18 13.04
N GLN A 46 -8.28 -10.15 12.89
CA GLN A 46 -7.39 -11.16 13.45
C GLN A 46 -6.24 -10.47 14.17
N LYS A 47 -5.74 -11.15 15.20
CA LYS A 47 -4.49 -10.82 15.89
C LYS A 47 -3.61 -12.06 15.87
N ALA A 48 -2.31 -11.87 15.73
CA ALA A 48 -1.32 -12.93 15.90
C ALA A 48 -0.46 -12.67 17.14
N GLU A 49 -0.01 -13.78 17.73
CA GLU A 49 1.04 -13.81 18.74
C GLU A 49 2.40 -13.36 18.15
N PRO A 50 3.42 -13.10 19.00
CA PRO A 50 4.77 -12.84 18.51
C PRO A 50 5.22 -13.91 17.51
N PHE A 51 5.69 -13.44 16.36
CA PHE A 51 6.09 -14.29 15.25
C PHE A 51 7.60 -14.21 15.05
N HIS A 52 8.24 -15.37 15.05
CA HIS A 52 9.65 -15.53 14.76
C HIS A 52 9.80 -16.48 13.57
N PHE A 53 10.40 -15.98 12.49
CA PHE A 53 10.88 -16.82 11.41
C PHE A 53 12.38 -16.97 11.55
N GLU A 54 12.76 -18.09 12.19
CA GLU A 54 14.15 -18.41 12.53
C GLU A 54 14.79 -17.24 13.31
N ASP A 55 16.03 -16.88 12.98
CA ASP A 55 16.77 -15.73 13.47
C ASP A 55 16.68 -14.52 12.52
N ARG A 56 15.80 -14.57 11.53
CA ARG A 56 15.82 -13.68 10.37
C ARG A 56 14.75 -12.59 10.42
N ILE A 57 13.52 -12.97 10.75
CA ILE A 57 12.39 -12.03 10.80
C ILE A 57 11.67 -12.20 12.14
N HIS A 58 11.41 -11.09 12.79
CA HIS A 58 10.64 -11.05 14.02
C HIS A 58 9.58 -9.94 13.96
N ALA A 59 8.39 -10.26 14.45
CA ALA A 59 7.32 -9.31 14.71
C ALA A 59 6.76 -9.57 16.10
N LYS A 60 6.71 -8.55 16.95
CA LYS A 60 6.23 -8.69 18.33
C LYS A 60 4.72 -8.89 18.39
N ALA A 61 3.97 -8.24 17.50
CA ALA A 61 2.54 -8.43 17.36
C ALA A 61 2.11 -8.08 15.95
N SER A 62 0.98 -8.65 15.52
CA SER A 62 0.36 -8.28 14.26
C SER A 62 -1.16 -8.26 14.38
N TYR A 63 -1.77 -7.31 13.69
CA TYR A 63 -3.20 -7.07 13.71
C TYR A 63 -3.67 -6.82 12.29
N THR A 64 -4.70 -7.52 11.85
CA THR A 64 -5.35 -7.27 10.57
C THR A 64 -6.84 -7.08 10.76
N HIS A 65 -7.41 -6.16 10.00
CA HIS A 65 -8.84 -5.89 10.03
C HIS A 65 -9.33 -5.51 8.65
N VAL A 66 -10.43 -6.11 8.26
CA VAL A 66 -11.17 -5.77 7.05
C VAL A 66 -12.62 -5.55 7.41
N SER A 67 -13.21 -4.51 6.85
CA SER A 67 -14.65 -4.30 6.92
C SER A 67 -15.16 -3.71 5.62
N GLY A 68 -16.42 -4.00 5.31
CA GLY A 68 -17.10 -3.36 4.20
C GLY A 68 -18.60 -3.40 4.35
N ARG A 69 -19.25 -2.29 4.01
CA ARG A 69 -20.70 -2.13 4.09
C ARG A 69 -21.21 -1.04 3.14
N PRO A 70 -22.47 -1.12 2.71
CA PRO A 70 -23.13 0.02 2.08
C PRO A 70 -23.40 1.12 3.14
N THR A 71 -23.20 2.38 2.76
CA THR A 71 -23.46 3.55 3.62
C THR A 71 -24.94 3.86 3.78
N LYS A 72 -25.74 3.50 2.76
CA LYS A 72 -27.21 3.54 2.73
C LYS A 72 -27.73 2.38 1.90
N ARG A 73 -29.04 2.10 1.96
CA ARG A 73 -29.66 1.07 1.11
C ARG A 73 -29.31 1.34 -0.36
N ASN A 74 -28.66 0.38 -1.02
CA ASN A 74 -28.19 0.45 -2.42
C ASN A 74 -27.20 1.58 -2.75
N GLY A 75 -26.59 2.23 -1.75
CA GLY A 75 -25.72 3.39 -1.95
C GLY A 75 -24.23 3.09 -1.78
N PRO A 76 -23.38 4.13 -1.70
CA PRO A 76 -21.93 3.99 -1.76
C PRO A 76 -21.41 2.89 -0.84
N TRP A 77 -20.55 2.03 -1.39
CA TRP A 77 -20.00 0.89 -0.66
C TRP A 77 -18.63 1.29 -0.14
N THR A 78 -18.48 1.19 1.17
CA THR A 78 -17.24 1.56 1.85
C THR A 78 -16.49 0.33 2.28
N GLN A 79 -15.17 0.37 2.20
CA GLN A 79 -14.29 -0.64 2.75
C GLN A 79 -13.18 0.01 3.57
N ARG A 80 -12.81 -0.63 4.67
CA ARG A 80 -11.63 -0.31 5.46
C ARG A 80 -10.78 -1.56 5.57
N VAL A 81 -9.50 -1.41 5.27
CA VAL A 81 -8.50 -2.48 5.30
C VAL A 81 -7.32 -1.96 6.10
N SER A 82 -6.91 -2.71 7.12
CA SER A 82 -5.74 -2.35 7.91
C SER A 82 -4.90 -3.56 8.24
N SER A 83 -3.58 -3.38 8.17
CA SER A 83 -2.57 -4.33 8.61
C SER A 83 -1.52 -3.58 9.41
N VAL A 84 -1.31 -4.00 10.65
CA VAL A 84 -0.36 -3.39 11.59
C VAL A 84 0.60 -4.45 12.08
N VAL A 85 1.89 -4.15 12.02
CA VAL A 85 2.97 -4.98 12.55
C VAL A 85 3.78 -4.16 13.54
N GLU A 86 3.84 -4.62 14.79
CA GLU A 86 4.57 -3.98 15.88
C GLU A 86 5.89 -4.70 16.16
N GLY A 87 6.93 -3.93 16.49
CA GLY A 87 8.26 -4.45 16.83
C GLY A 87 8.87 -5.29 15.72
N PHE A 88 8.80 -4.79 14.48
CA PHE A 88 9.37 -5.44 13.32
C PHE A 88 10.91 -5.42 13.36
N ASN A 89 11.51 -6.56 13.05
CA ASN A 89 12.95 -6.70 12.94
C ASN A 89 13.30 -7.69 11.82
N LEU A 90 14.10 -7.23 10.87
CA LEU A 90 14.74 -8.03 9.84
C LEU A 90 16.26 -8.06 10.11
N LEU A 91 16.75 -9.21 10.54
CA LEU A 91 18.17 -9.55 10.78
C LEU A 91 18.93 -8.58 11.71
N GLY A 92 18.21 -7.85 12.57
CA GLY A 92 18.75 -6.80 13.43
C GLY A 92 19.15 -5.53 12.69
N ARG A 93 18.98 -5.49 11.36
CA ARG A 93 19.48 -4.43 10.49
C ARG A 93 18.40 -3.46 10.07
N VAL A 94 17.19 -3.94 9.80
CA VAL A 94 16.05 -3.08 9.49
C VAL A 94 15.00 -3.32 10.55
N THR A 95 14.72 -2.29 11.35
CA THR A 95 13.80 -2.39 12.49
C THR A 95 12.81 -1.23 12.47
N ALA A 96 11.60 -1.47 12.95
CA ALA A 96 10.59 -0.45 13.12
C ALA A 96 9.70 -0.81 14.32
N ASP A 97 9.28 0.18 15.09
CA ASP A 97 8.42 -0.03 16.25
C ASP A 97 6.99 -0.34 15.83
N SER A 98 6.52 0.30 14.75
CA SER A 98 5.22 0.03 14.15
C SER A 98 5.23 0.32 12.64
N LEU A 99 4.62 -0.58 11.88
CA LEU A 99 4.32 -0.43 10.47
C LEU A 99 2.82 -0.64 10.30
N ALA A 100 2.09 0.40 9.88
CA ALA A 100 0.65 0.31 9.66
C ALA A 100 0.31 0.68 8.22
N ALA A 101 -0.27 -0.27 7.48
CA ALA A 101 -0.97 0.00 6.24
C ALA A 101 -2.45 0.16 6.56
N GLN A 102 -3.03 1.29 6.20
CA GLN A 102 -4.46 1.53 6.31
C GLN A 102 -5.01 2.11 5.01
N VAL A 103 -5.98 1.44 4.44
CA VAL A 103 -6.66 1.85 3.21
C VAL A 103 -8.15 1.95 3.49
N PHE A 104 -8.73 3.09 3.14
CA PHE A 104 -10.16 3.30 3.05
C PHE A 104 -10.54 3.55 1.61
N ILE A 105 -11.61 2.93 1.13
CA ILE A 105 -12.16 3.18 -0.20
C ILE A 105 -13.68 3.33 -0.13
N GLU A 106 -14.19 4.33 -0.84
CA GLU A 106 -15.61 4.49 -1.11
C GLU A 106 -15.84 4.27 -2.61
N HIS A 107 -16.66 3.28 -2.93
CA HIS A 107 -17.16 3.03 -4.28
C HIS A 107 -18.43 3.85 -4.52
N PRO A 108 -18.53 4.52 -5.67
CA PRO A 108 -19.67 5.37 -5.99
C PRO A 108 -20.98 4.57 -6.12
N GLU A 109 -22.09 5.26 -5.87
CA GLU A 109 -23.44 4.74 -6.10
C GLU A 109 -23.64 4.38 -7.58
N ALA A 110 -24.21 3.19 -7.86
CA ALA A 110 -24.41 2.68 -9.22
C ALA A 110 -23.16 2.69 -10.13
N GLY A 111 -21.95 2.68 -9.53
CA GLY A 111 -20.68 2.78 -10.26
C GLY A 111 -20.42 4.16 -10.88
N ARG A 112 -21.21 5.19 -10.57
CA ARG A 112 -21.13 6.52 -11.22
C ARG A 112 -20.21 7.48 -10.48
N GLY A 113 -19.07 7.82 -11.08
CA GLY A 113 -18.15 8.82 -10.57
C GLY A 113 -16.80 8.23 -10.13
N PRO A 114 -15.83 9.07 -9.71
CA PRO A 114 -14.54 8.58 -9.26
C PRO A 114 -14.69 7.89 -7.90
N ARG A 115 -13.95 6.80 -7.70
CA ARG A 115 -13.72 6.25 -6.37
C ARG A 115 -12.98 7.26 -5.51
N LYS A 116 -13.22 7.17 -4.23
CA LYS A 116 -12.50 7.95 -3.24
C LYS A 116 -11.67 7.04 -2.36
N ILE A 117 -10.44 7.44 -2.09
CA ILE A 117 -9.48 6.63 -1.35
C ILE A 117 -8.78 7.46 -0.28
N SER A 118 -8.45 6.83 0.84
CA SER A 118 -7.69 7.46 1.91
C SER A 118 -6.65 6.49 2.44
N PHE A 119 -5.45 7.00 2.72
CA PHE A 119 -4.41 6.27 3.45
C PHE A 119 -4.30 6.68 4.93
N ALA A 120 -5.26 7.45 5.43
CA ALA A 120 -5.25 7.96 6.79
C ALA A 120 -5.08 6.85 7.84
N GLY A 121 -4.20 7.10 8.81
CA GLY A 121 -3.76 6.12 9.81
C GLY A 121 -2.56 5.26 9.39
N SER A 122 -2.17 5.27 8.10
CA SER A 122 -0.94 4.60 7.66
C SER A 122 0.29 5.30 8.20
N HIS A 123 1.27 4.55 8.69
CA HIS A 123 2.48 5.13 9.27
C HIS A 123 3.67 4.15 9.32
N ILE A 124 4.86 4.73 9.46
CA ILE A 124 6.12 4.04 9.76
C ILE A 124 6.68 4.71 11.01
N HIS A 125 6.74 3.99 12.13
CA HIS A 125 7.20 4.54 13.40
C HIS A 125 8.59 4.00 13.78
N ASN A 126 9.50 4.92 14.14
CA ASN A 126 10.87 4.63 14.59
C ASN A 126 11.63 3.65 13.67
N LEU A 127 11.63 3.91 12.36
CA LEU A 127 12.41 3.13 11.41
C LEU A 127 13.91 3.32 11.68
N ARG A 128 14.66 2.22 11.71
CA ARG A 128 16.12 2.22 11.83
C ARG A 128 16.74 1.26 10.83
N VAL A 129 17.85 1.69 10.25
CA VAL A 129 18.70 0.91 9.36
C VAL A 129 20.11 0.87 9.93
N ASP A 130 20.65 -0.32 10.15
CA ASP A 130 21.93 -0.56 10.83
C ASP A 130 22.04 0.19 12.17
N GLY A 131 20.92 0.20 12.92
CA GLY A 131 20.79 0.90 14.21
C GLY A 131 20.60 2.42 14.13
N ARG A 132 20.76 3.03 12.95
CA ARG A 132 20.62 4.48 12.74
C ARG A 132 19.17 4.85 12.43
N PRO A 133 18.60 5.90 13.04
CA PRO A 133 17.26 6.39 12.71
C PRO A 133 17.18 6.83 11.24
N VAL A 134 16.10 6.43 10.58
CA VAL A 134 15.73 6.88 9.23
C VAL A 134 14.33 7.45 9.30
N THR A 135 14.14 8.67 8.80
CA THR A 135 12.85 9.36 8.85
C THR A 135 12.24 9.40 7.46
N PRO A 136 11.15 8.67 7.19
CA PRO A 136 10.39 8.78 5.95
C PRO A 136 9.69 10.13 5.89
N VAL A 137 9.93 10.88 4.81
CA VAL A 137 9.16 12.08 4.50
C VAL A 137 7.96 11.66 3.68
N LEU A 138 6.78 11.70 4.31
CA LEU A 138 5.55 11.20 3.72
C LEU A 138 4.98 12.20 2.70
N ASN A 139 4.47 11.66 1.60
CA ASN A 139 3.86 12.42 0.51
C ASN A 139 2.62 13.15 1.01
N ALA A 140 2.69 14.49 1.06
CA ALA A 140 1.62 15.32 1.60
C ALA A 140 0.33 15.32 0.75
N THR A 141 0.42 14.94 -0.53
CA THR A 141 -0.76 14.76 -1.39
C THR A 141 -1.48 13.47 -1.04
N LEU A 142 -0.73 12.38 -0.82
CA LEU A 142 -1.30 11.06 -0.54
C LEU A 142 -1.70 10.87 0.93
N LEU A 143 -0.94 11.48 1.83
CA LEU A 143 -1.13 11.36 3.27
C LEU A 143 -0.77 12.70 3.96
N PRO A 144 -1.72 13.67 3.95
CA PRO A 144 -1.50 14.98 4.56
C PRO A 144 -1.34 14.86 6.09
N GLU A 145 -0.67 15.83 6.70
CA GLU A 145 -0.24 15.78 8.11
C GLU A 145 -1.38 15.44 9.09
N GLN A 146 -2.52 16.10 8.93
CA GLN A 146 -3.72 15.89 9.74
C GLN A 146 -4.30 14.46 9.67
N HIS A 147 -3.87 13.66 8.70
CA HIS A 147 -4.30 12.28 8.47
C HIS A 147 -3.28 11.22 8.88
N ARG A 148 -2.14 11.63 9.46
CA ARG A 148 -1.05 10.73 9.85
C ARG A 148 -1.24 10.08 11.22
N SER A 149 -2.16 10.59 12.04
CA SER A 149 -2.39 10.02 13.38
C SER A 149 -3.17 8.70 13.32
N GLU A 150 -2.95 7.83 14.30
CA GLU A 150 -3.65 6.54 14.41
C GLU A 150 -5.17 6.70 14.64
N ASP A 151 -5.59 7.87 15.12
CA ASP A 151 -6.96 8.18 15.57
C ASP A 151 -7.81 8.98 14.56
N VAL A 152 -7.34 9.18 13.32
CA VAL A 152 -7.99 10.12 12.36
C VAL A 152 -9.45 9.77 12.07
N TYR A 153 -9.84 8.49 12.10
CA TYR A 153 -11.25 8.10 11.90
C TYR A 153 -12.09 8.16 13.19
N ASN A 154 -11.48 8.38 14.35
CA ASN A 154 -12.17 8.61 15.63
C ASN A 154 -12.28 10.10 15.99
N ARG A 155 -11.49 10.97 15.35
CA ARG A 155 -11.47 12.42 15.59
C ARG A 155 -12.05 13.19 14.41
N ASP A 156 -13.20 13.81 14.66
CA ASP A 156 -13.81 14.89 13.87
C ASP A 156 -14.20 14.54 12.42
N ALA A 157 -15.52 14.45 12.17
CA ALA A 157 -16.10 14.16 10.86
C ALA A 157 -15.86 15.25 9.79
N SER A 158 -15.24 16.38 10.16
CA SER A 158 -14.89 17.47 9.24
C SER A 158 -13.63 17.20 8.40
N VAL A 159 -12.83 16.20 8.79
CA VAL A 159 -11.60 15.82 8.10
C VAL A 159 -11.97 14.79 7.03
N ASN A 160 -12.10 15.21 5.76
CA ASN A 160 -12.31 14.27 4.66
C ASN A 160 -10.96 13.84 4.06
N PRO A 161 -10.41 12.66 4.41
CA PRO A 161 -9.14 12.16 3.85
C PRO A 161 -9.24 11.66 2.41
N GLU A 162 -10.43 11.76 1.81
CA GLU A 162 -10.75 11.17 0.52
C GLU A 162 -10.06 11.88 -0.65
N LEU A 163 -9.09 11.20 -1.22
CA LEU A 163 -8.48 11.52 -2.50
C LEU A 163 -9.37 11.00 -3.63
N ALA A 164 -9.67 11.85 -4.60
CA ALA A 164 -10.26 11.38 -5.84
C ALA A 164 -9.24 10.53 -6.61
N TRP A 165 -9.71 9.47 -7.26
CA TRP A 165 -8.86 8.57 -8.04
C TRP A 165 -7.86 9.28 -8.98
N PRO A 166 -8.24 10.32 -9.77
CA PRO A 166 -7.29 11.02 -10.64
C PRO A 166 -6.13 11.69 -9.91
N THR A 167 -6.35 12.21 -8.70
CA THR A 167 -5.31 12.84 -7.87
C THR A 167 -4.24 11.84 -7.46
N LEU A 168 -4.64 10.60 -7.16
CA LEU A 168 -3.73 9.52 -6.84
C LEU A 168 -2.79 9.20 -8.03
N TRP A 169 -3.32 9.16 -9.25
CA TRP A 169 -2.53 8.96 -10.47
C TRP A 169 -1.55 10.11 -10.72
N GLN A 170 -2.00 11.35 -10.55
CA GLN A 170 -1.14 12.52 -10.71
C GLN A 170 0.01 12.53 -9.69
N ALA A 171 -0.27 12.18 -8.44
CA ALA A 171 0.76 12.05 -7.41
C ALA A 171 1.76 10.95 -7.74
N ALA A 172 1.28 9.79 -8.22
CA ALA A 172 2.13 8.69 -8.65
C ALA A 172 3.06 9.08 -9.79
N HIS A 173 2.52 9.76 -10.81
CA HIS A 173 3.28 10.24 -11.96
C HIS A 173 4.37 11.22 -11.53
N ARG A 174 3.99 12.25 -10.76
CA ARG A 174 4.92 13.26 -10.28
C ARG A 174 6.09 12.64 -9.50
N GLN A 175 5.79 11.72 -8.59
CA GLN A 175 6.83 11.06 -7.81
C GLN A 175 7.78 10.23 -8.68
N GLY A 176 7.27 9.57 -9.73
CA GLY A 176 8.09 8.84 -10.69
C GLY A 176 9.01 9.75 -11.52
N VAL A 177 8.48 10.88 -12.02
CA VAL A 177 9.27 11.87 -12.77
C VAL A 177 10.35 12.49 -11.89
N ASP A 178 9.99 12.99 -10.70
CA ASP A 178 10.92 13.62 -9.75
C ASP A 178 12.08 12.67 -9.39
N LEU A 179 11.79 11.36 -9.24
CA LEU A 179 12.80 10.33 -8.99
C LEU A 179 13.76 10.15 -10.17
N LEU A 180 13.25 10.17 -11.41
CA LEU A 180 14.03 9.89 -12.62
C LEU A 180 14.84 11.10 -13.13
N GLU A 181 14.42 12.32 -12.81
CA GLU A 181 15.17 13.55 -13.11
C GLU A 181 16.50 13.65 -12.34
N ASN A 182 16.59 12.97 -11.19
CA ASN A 182 17.82 12.90 -10.42
C ASN A 182 18.89 12.08 -11.18
N ARG A 183 19.91 12.78 -11.69
CA ARG A 183 20.98 12.18 -12.53
C ARG A 183 21.87 11.16 -11.80
N SER A 184 21.82 11.12 -10.47
CA SER A 184 22.66 10.25 -9.64
C SER A 184 21.95 8.99 -9.14
N ILE A 185 20.82 8.60 -9.73
CA ILE A 185 20.12 7.36 -9.33
C ILE A 185 20.83 6.09 -9.84
N PRO A 186 20.83 5.00 -9.04
CA PRO A 186 21.32 3.69 -9.49
C PRO A 186 20.57 3.12 -10.70
N GLU A 187 21.25 2.29 -11.49
CA GLU A 187 20.68 1.66 -12.70
C GLU A 187 19.40 0.84 -12.40
N TRP A 188 19.39 0.11 -11.28
CA TRP A 188 18.24 -0.71 -10.91
C TRP A 188 16.99 0.15 -10.59
N VAL A 189 17.15 1.36 -10.07
CA VAL A 189 16.05 2.32 -9.83
C VAL A 189 15.47 2.75 -11.18
N ARG A 190 16.34 3.09 -12.13
CA ARG A 190 15.94 3.44 -13.50
C ARG A 190 15.22 2.29 -14.19
N ALA A 191 15.71 1.06 -14.06
CA ALA A 191 15.07 -0.13 -14.62
C ALA A 191 13.66 -0.36 -14.03
N ARG A 192 13.50 -0.12 -12.73
CA ARG A 192 12.23 -0.32 -12.01
C ARG A 192 11.17 0.74 -12.32
N TYR A 193 11.56 2.01 -12.38
CA TYR A 193 10.60 3.14 -12.49
C TYR A 193 10.58 3.81 -13.86
N GLY A 194 11.53 3.51 -14.75
CA GLY A 194 11.68 4.18 -16.05
C GLY A 194 10.45 4.10 -16.96
N TRP A 195 9.62 3.05 -16.80
CA TRP A 195 8.38 2.89 -17.55
C TRP A 195 7.28 3.89 -17.15
N ILE A 196 7.34 4.47 -15.95
CA ILE A 196 6.35 5.46 -15.47
C ILE A 196 6.44 6.74 -16.31
N ALA A 197 7.66 7.24 -16.57
CA ALA A 197 7.88 8.40 -17.42
C ALA A 197 7.63 8.11 -18.92
N ALA A 198 7.80 6.86 -19.37
CA ALA A 198 7.58 6.49 -20.76
C ALA A 198 6.09 6.55 -21.18
N LYS A 199 5.15 6.33 -20.24
CA LYS A 199 3.70 6.41 -20.48
C LYS A 199 3.19 7.82 -20.79
N GLU A 200 3.92 8.87 -20.43
CA GLU A 200 3.54 10.26 -20.75
C GLU A 200 3.73 10.57 -22.24
N ASN A 201 4.76 9.99 -22.87
CA ASN A 201 5.12 10.26 -24.27
C ASN A 201 4.25 9.53 -25.30
N SER A 202 3.40 8.58 -24.89
CA SER A 202 2.52 7.84 -25.81
C SER A 202 1.24 8.59 -26.18
N GLY A 203 0.92 9.71 -25.52
CA GLY A 203 -0.33 10.44 -25.75
C GLY A 203 -1.59 9.71 -25.28
N GLU A 204 -1.44 8.52 -24.68
CA GLU A 204 -2.50 7.79 -23.97
C GLU A 204 -2.69 8.39 -22.57
N GLY A 205 -3.16 9.63 -22.54
CA GLY A 205 -3.69 10.23 -21.33
C GLY A 205 -5.04 9.59 -20.97
N SER A 206 -5.08 8.34 -20.49
CA SER A 206 -6.29 7.81 -19.84
C SER A 206 -6.01 6.51 -19.08
N LEU A 207 -6.03 6.58 -17.74
CA LEU A 207 -6.78 5.72 -16.80
C LEU A 207 -6.75 4.17 -16.90
N GLU A 208 -6.09 3.53 -17.88
CA GLU A 208 -6.23 2.09 -18.17
C GLU A 208 -5.08 1.22 -17.64
N GLY A 209 -3.89 1.76 -17.45
CA GLY A 209 -2.71 0.95 -17.18
C GLY A 209 -2.14 1.23 -15.82
N TYR A 210 -2.22 0.26 -14.89
CA TYR A 210 -1.55 0.17 -13.58
C TYR A 210 -0.42 1.18 -13.30
N THR A 211 -0.40 1.76 -12.10
CA THR A 211 0.72 2.62 -11.63
C THR A 211 1.27 2.14 -10.29
N LEU A 212 2.51 2.53 -10.01
CA LEU A 212 3.24 2.28 -8.77
C LEU A 212 3.74 3.62 -8.25
N CYS A 213 3.42 3.93 -7.00
CA CYS A 213 4.00 5.05 -6.26
C CYS A 213 4.24 4.65 -4.81
N SER A 214 4.56 5.61 -3.96
CA SER A 214 4.79 5.42 -2.54
C SER A 214 4.19 6.54 -1.70
N LEU A 215 3.76 6.20 -0.49
CA LEU A 215 3.44 7.16 0.56
C LEU A 215 4.67 7.93 1.06
N VAL A 216 5.89 7.55 0.67
CA VAL A 216 7.15 8.16 1.06
C VAL A 216 7.78 8.84 -0.16
N ASP A 217 8.06 10.13 -0.08
CA ASP A 217 8.74 10.86 -1.16
C ASP A 217 10.26 10.72 -1.07
N LYS A 218 10.81 10.76 0.15
CA LYS A 218 12.24 10.64 0.41
C LYS A 218 12.53 10.13 1.81
N LEU A 219 13.79 9.83 2.08
CA LEU A 219 14.26 9.31 3.35
C LEU A 219 15.38 10.19 3.89
N ASP A 220 15.15 10.80 5.06
CA ASP A 220 16.16 11.58 5.77
C ASP A 220 16.92 10.67 6.76
N GLY A 221 18.21 10.93 6.97
CA GLY A 221 19.09 10.12 7.84
C GLY A 221 19.93 9.06 7.12
N LEU A 222 19.78 8.94 5.80
CA LEU A 222 20.63 8.12 4.92
C LEU A 222 21.38 9.00 3.92
N THR A 223 22.51 8.49 3.45
CA THR A 223 23.27 9.10 2.36
C THR A 223 22.60 8.81 1.01
N SER A 224 22.86 9.65 -0.01
CA SER A 224 22.22 9.57 -1.33
C SER A 224 22.60 8.33 -2.14
N ASP A 225 23.72 7.69 -1.81
CA ASP A 225 24.16 6.40 -2.37
C ASP A 225 23.37 5.21 -1.78
N ARG A 226 22.80 5.37 -0.57
CA ARG A 226 22.04 4.33 0.13
C ARG A 226 20.53 4.48 0.00
N SER A 227 20.03 5.56 -0.60
CA SER A 227 18.59 5.80 -0.70
C SER A 227 18.22 6.49 -2.02
N SER A 228 17.05 6.14 -2.55
CA SER A 228 16.50 6.75 -3.77
C SER A 228 14.98 6.78 -3.64
N GLY A 229 14.43 7.98 -3.38
CA GLY A 229 13.02 8.15 -3.04
C GLY A 229 12.63 7.36 -1.79
N HIS A 230 11.70 6.42 -1.95
CA HIS A 230 11.21 5.52 -0.88
C HIS A 230 12.01 4.21 -0.74
N SER A 231 13.08 4.05 -1.50
CA SER A 231 13.88 2.84 -1.50
C SER A 231 15.22 3.02 -0.80
N ILE A 232 15.68 1.95 -0.14
CA ILE A 232 16.91 1.88 0.63
C ILE A 232 17.74 0.72 0.12
N ASP A 233 19.01 0.96 -0.14
CA ASP A 233 20.00 -0.09 -0.34
C ASP A 233 20.74 -0.34 0.98
N VAL A 234 20.63 -1.58 1.46
CA VAL A 234 21.30 -2.04 2.68
C VAL A 234 22.40 -3.02 2.26
N PRO A 235 23.69 -2.59 2.31
CA PRO A 235 24.81 -3.44 1.90
C PRO A 235 24.75 -4.79 2.60
N ASP A 236 24.99 -5.87 1.87
CA ASP A 236 24.97 -7.26 2.39
C ASP A 236 23.62 -7.75 2.94
N LEU A 237 22.53 -7.00 2.71
CA LEU A 237 21.16 -7.43 3.03
C LEU A 237 20.31 -7.46 1.76
N GLY A 238 20.26 -6.33 1.05
CA GLY A 238 19.44 -6.14 -0.13
C GLY A 238 18.69 -4.80 -0.09
N ARG A 239 17.56 -4.75 -0.80
CA ARG A 239 16.80 -3.52 -1.02
C ARG A 239 15.51 -3.51 -0.21
N ILE A 240 15.22 -2.38 0.41
CA ILE A 240 13.98 -2.15 1.16
C ILE A 240 13.18 -1.05 0.45
N PHE A 241 11.88 -1.26 0.30
CA PHE A 241 10.95 -0.33 -0.29
C PHE A 241 9.88 0.00 0.73
N LEU A 242 9.59 1.29 0.89
CA LEU A 242 8.68 1.77 1.92
C LEU A 242 7.40 2.34 1.31
N GLY A 243 6.26 2.02 1.93
CA GLY A 243 4.95 2.61 1.63
C GLY A 243 4.50 2.46 0.18
N GLU A 244 4.87 1.40 -0.52
CA GLU A 244 4.50 1.19 -1.93
C GLU A 244 2.98 1.09 -2.09
N VAL A 245 2.44 1.91 -2.99
CA VAL A 245 1.04 1.96 -3.39
C VAL A 245 0.94 1.51 -4.85
N THR A 246 0.33 0.36 -5.08
CA THR A 246 0.04 -0.15 -6.42
C THR A 246 -1.41 0.10 -6.75
N ILE A 247 -1.66 0.68 -7.91
CA ILE A 247 -2.98 1.16 -8.33
C ILE A 247 -3.34 0.49 -9.63
N PHE A 248 -4.45 -0.24 -9.63
CA PHE A 248 -5.08 -0.87 -10.80
C PHE A 248 -6.39 -0.15 -11.10
N PRO A 249 -6.98 -0.26 -12.31
CA PRO A 249 -8.24 0.43 -12.62
C PRO A 249 -9.37 0.27 -11.60
N GLN A 250 -9.39 -0.83 -10.83
CA GLN A 250 -10.41 -1.10 -9.81
C GLN A 250 -9.85 -1.41 -8.41
N ALA A 251 -8.55 -1.63 -8.28
CA ALA A 251 -7.95 -2.11 -7.05
C ALA A 251 -6.81 -1.21 -6.59
N VAL A 252 -6.59 -1.17 -5.29
CA VAL A 252 -5.41 -0.54 -4.69
C VAL A 252 -4.79 -1.51 -3.69
N THR A 253 -3.47 -1.53 -3.66
CA THR A 253 -2.68 -2.26 -2.66
C THR A 253 -1.68 -1.32 -2.05
N LEU A 254 -1.65 -1.24 -0.72
CA LEU A 254 -0.61 -0.56 0.05
C LEU A 254 0.26 -1.61 0.74
N THR A 255 1.58 -1.47 0.66
CA THR A 255 2.55 -2.29 1.39
C THR A 255 3.55 -1.38 2.09
N MET A 256 3.59 -1.40 3.43
CA MET A 256 4.45 -0.47 4.17
C MET A 256 5.93 -0.78 4.06
N LEU A 257 6.29 -2.06 4.00
CA LEU A 257 7.67 -2.47 3.79
C LEU A 257 7.71 -3.69 2.87
N ARG A 258 8.50 -3.61 1.81
CA ARG A 258 8.87 -4.76 0.99
C ARG A 258 10.38 -4.89 0.96
N ALA A 259 10.88 -6.09 1.17
CA ALA A 259 12.30 -6.40 1.14
C ALA A 259 12.60 -7.33 -0.05
N GLU A 260 13.62 -6.98 -0.83
CA GLU A 260 14.27 -7.85 -1.81
C GLU A 260 15.66 -8.18 -1.26
N LEU A 261 15.83 -9.39 -0.74
CA LEU A 261 17.08 -9.85 -0.14
C LEU A 261 18.00 -10.39 -1.25
N GLY A 262 19.31 -10.12 -1.16
CA GLY A 262 20.23 -10.46 -2.27
C GLY A 262 21.69 -10.75 -1.93
N CYS A 263 22.04 -10.98 -0.66
CA CYS A 263 23.42 -11.33 -0.26
C CYS A 263 23.50 -12.75 0.29
N ALA A 264 23.51 -12.92 1.62
CA ALA A 264 23.54 -14.23 2.28
C ALA A 264 22.19 -14.95 2.27
N LEU A 265 21.12 -14.19 2.01
CA LEU A 265 19.75 -14.65 1.88
C LEU A 265 19.20 -14.02 0.63
N THR A 266 18.78 -14.84 -0.32
CA THR A 266 18.05 -14.37 -1.51
C THR A 266 16.58 -14.66 -1.30
N GLY A 267 15.71 -13.70 -1.60
CA GLY A 267 14.28 -13.87 -1.41
C GLY A 267 13.53 -12.55 -1.34
N GLN A 268 12.24 -12.64 -1.04
CA GLN A 268 11.36 -11.49 -0.93
C GLN A 268 10.46 -11.59 0.28
N ALA A 269 10.19 -10.46 0.92
CA ALA A 269 9.22 -10.37 1.99
C ALA A 269 8.38 -9.10 1.84
N SER A 270 7.11 -9.15 2.18
CA SER A 270 6.24 -7.99 2.36
C SER A 270 5.75 -7.94 3.80
N VAL A 271 5.52 -6.72 4.29
CA VAL A 271 5.14 -6.43 5.67
C VAL A 271 4.11 -5.30 5.66
N ALA A 272 3.06 -5.48 6.46
CA ALA A 272 1.88 -4.65 6.56
C ALA A 272 1.30 -4.31 5.17
N SER A 273 0.59 -5.28 4.58
CA SER A 273 -0.07 -5.14 3.29
C SER A 273 -1.60 -5.05 3.45
N ALA A 274 -2.21 -4.13 2.73
CA ALA A 274 -3.65 -3.89 2.69
C ALA A 274 -4.10 -3.73 1.23
N ALA A 275 -5.04 -4.56 0.79
CA ALA A 275 -5.59 -4.54 -0.56
C ALA A 275 -7.11 -4.34 -0.53
N SER A 276 -7.62 -3.51 -1.45
CA SER A 276 -9.06 -3.26 -1.57
C SER A 276 -9.48 -3.06 -3.02
N ASN A 277 -10.63 -3.62 -3.37
CA ASN A 277 -11.33 -3.57 -4.64
C ASN A 277 -12.84 -3.80 -4.39
N GLY A 278 -13.67 -3.76 -5.41
CA GLY A 278 -15.06 -4.18 -5.35
C GLY A 278 -15.72 -3.99 -6.69
N THR A 279 -16.70 -4.84 -6.97
CA THR A 279 -17.28 -4.94 -8.31
C THR A 279 -18.79 -4.95 -8.24
N MET A 280 -19.43 -4.16 -9.10
CA MET A 280 -20.88 -4.14 -9.27
C MET A 280 -21.31 -5.04 -10.43
N ILE A 281 -22.31 -5.89 -10.20
CA ILE A 281 -22.83 -6.84 -11.18
C ILE A 281 -24.37 -6.68 -11.32
N PRO A 282 -24.90 -6.53 -12.54
CA PRO A 282 -24.14 -6.31 -13.77
C PRO A 282 -23.41 -4.96 -13.72
N PRO A 283 -22.29 -4.85 -14.42
CA PRO A 283 -21.57 -3.61 -14.50
C PRO A 283 -22.39 -2.53 -15.19
N ASN A 284 -22.13 -1.28 -14.83
CA ASN A 284 -22.77 -0.17 -15.48
C ASN A 284 -22.12 0.10 -16.85
N VAL A 285 -22.76 -0.37 -17.93
CA VAL A 285 -22.25 -0.32 -19.32
C VAL A 285 -22.20 1.10 -19.93
N SER A 286 -22.48 2.14 -19.13
CA SER A 286 -22.57 3.54 -19.61
C SER A 286 -21.36 4.42 -19.22
N LEU A 287 -20.23 3.81 -18.84
CA LEU A 287 -18.96 4.51 -18.62
C LEU A 287 -17.91 4.04 -19.65
N PRO A 288 -17.14 4.95 -20.28
CA PRO A 288 -15.96 4.57 -21.04
C PRO A 288 -14.87 4.10 -20.07
N GLY A 289 -14.23 2.96 -20.37
CA GLY A 289 -13.22 2.34 -19.50
C GLY A 289 -13.43 0.84 -19.21
N TYR A 290 -14.18 0.15 -20.08
CA TYR A 290 -13.99 -1.27 -20.32
C TYR A 290 -12.87 -1.47 -21.33
#